data_AF-A0A2W4QP49-F1
#
_entry.id   AF-A0A2W4QP49-F1
#
_cell.length_a   1.000
_cell.length_b   1.000
_cell.length_c   1.000
_cell.angle_alpha   90.00
_cell.angle_beta   90.00
_cell.angle_gamma   90.00
#
_symmetry.space_group_name_H-M   'P 1'
#
loop_
_entity.id
_entity.type
_entity.pdbx_description
1 polymer ?
#
loop_
_entity_poly.entity_id
_entity_poly.type
_entity_poly.pdbx_seq_one_letter_code
_entity_poly.pdbx_strand_id
1 'polypeptide(L)'
;KEKGAGLGLFGQPGDINAHVPFFWTNQWGLSLRYVGHATKWDGIVFRGSPEERQFIAFYVQDGRLRAAAGMKHDRDMDAIEFILRDRLPLTPEQMRDPSFDLVAYARQSR
;
A
#
# COMPACT_ATOMS: atom_id res chain seq x y z
N LYS A 1 13.32 24.81 -33.14
CA LYS A 1 12.12 24.82 -32.27
C LYS A 1 12.37 23.76 -31.19
N GLU A 2 13.13 23.99 -30.11
CA GLU A 2 12.93 24.95 -29.00
C GLU A 2 11.48 24.94 -28.52
N LYS A 3 11.10 24.63 -27.26
CA LYS A 3 11.61 25.00 -25.92
C LYS A 3 11.15 23.93 -24.90
N GLY A 4 11.67 23.70 -23.69
CA GLY A 4 12.68 24.35 -22.85
C GLY A 4 12.74 23.63 -21.48
N ALA A 5 13.91 23.64 -20.85
CA ALA A 5 14.12 23.19 -19.47
C ALA A 5 13.95 24.34 -18.46
N GLY A 6 13.57 24.04 -17.22
CA GLY A 6 14.00 24.82 -16.05
C GLY A 6 12.93 25.27 -15.04
N LEU A 7 13.14 24.80 -13.80
CA LEU A 7 13.10 25.53 -12.52
C LEU A 7 11.79 25.66 -11.70
N GLY A 8 11.68 24.78 -10.69
CA GLY A 8 11.64 25.12 -9.26
C GLY A 8 10.57 26.07 -8.71
N LEU A 9 9.66 25.54 -7.88
CA LEU A 9 9.15 26.29 -6.74
C LEU A 9 8.93 25.35 -5.53
N PHE A 10 9.64 25.68 -4.45
CA PHE A 10 9.42 25.18 -3.10
C PHE A 10 7.96 25.43 -2.68
N GLY A 11 7.15 24.37 -2.66
CA GLY A 11 5.85 24.39 -2.00
C GLY A 11 6.04 24.35 -0.49
N GLN A 12 5.46 25.32 0.22
CA GLN A 12 5.52 25.41 1.67
C GLN A 12 5.01 24.13 2.37
N PRO A 13 5.59 23.75 3.52
CA PRO A 13 5.18 22.58 4.28
C PRO A 13 3.90 22.92 5.06
N GLY A 14 2.76 22.73 4.42
CA GLY A 14 1.48 22.99 5.05
C GLY A 14 0.37 22.45 4.17
N ASP A 15 -0.10 21.26 4.51
CA ASP A 15 -1.35 20.68 4.02
C ASP A 15 -1.30 19.93 2.67
N ILE A 16 -0.35 19.00 2.54
CA ILE A 16 -0.60 17.81 1.71
C ILE A 16 -1.47 16.85 2.51
N ASN A 17 -2.79 17.00 2.39
CA ASN A 17 -3.75 16.01 2.86
C ASN A 17 -3.25 14.61 2.47
N ALA A 18 -3.19 13.70 3.45
CA ALA A 18 -2.46 12.44 3.43
C ALA A 18 -2.91 11.49 2.31
N HIS A 19 -2.50 11.77 1.07
CA HIS A 19 -2.73 10.89 -0.06
C HIS A 19 -1.68 9.78 -0.05
N VAL A 20 -2.14 8.57 0.19
CA VAL A 20 -1.36 7.35 0.05
C VAL A 20 -1.11 7.15 -1.46
N PRO A 21 0.15 7.17 -1.94
CA PRO A 21 0.42 6.94 -3.36
C PRO A 21 -0.09 5.56 -3.76
N PHE A 22 -0.78 5.49 -4.89
CA PHE A 22 -1.29 4.24 -5.43
C PHE A 22 -0.82 4.06 -6.88
N PHE A 23 -0.57 2.81 -7.25
CA PHE A 23 -0.19 2.43 -8.60
C PHE A 23 -0.89 1.14 -8.96
N TRP A 24 -1.25 0.97 -10.23
CA TRP A 24 -1.79 -0.28 -10.72
C TRP A 24 -1.22 -0.58 -12.10
N THR A 25 -0.98 -1.85 -12.37
CA THR A 25 -0.61 -2.32 -13.72
C THR A 25 -1.42 -3.54 -14.07
N ASN A 26 -1.95 -3.54 -15.31
CA ASN A 26 -2.48 -4.72 -15.94
C ASN A 26 -1.43 -5.29 -16.90
N GLN A 27 -0.92 -6.48 -16.60
CA GLN A 27 -0.01 -7.22 -17.48
C GLN A 27 -0.61 -8.58 -17.78
N TRP A 28 -0.86 -8.88 -19.06
CA TRP A 28 -1.38 -10.18 -19.52
C TRP A 28 -2.61 -10.70 -18.74
N GLY A 29 -3.54 -9.81 -18.38
CA GLY A 29 -4.76 -10.15 -17.63
C GLY A 29 -4.59 -10.26 -16.11
N LEU A 30 -3.42 -9.91 -15.57
CA LEU A 30 -3.14 -9.84 -14.14
C LEU A 30 -3.13 -8.38 -13.69
N SER A 31 -3.98 -8.04 -12.72
CA SER A 31 -4.03 -6.73 -12.07
C SER A 31 -3.20 -6.76 -10.79
N LEU A 32 -2.06 -6.07 -10.79
CA LEU A 32 -1.28 -5.79 -9.59
C LEU A 32 -1.63 -4.38 -9.10
N ARG A 33 -2.07 -4.26 -7.86
CA ARG A 33 -2.33 -3.00 -7.17
C ARG A 33 -1.20 -2.74 -6.17
N TYR A 34 -0.78 -1.49 -6.05
CA TYR A 34 0.17 -1.02 -5.04
C TYR A 34 -0.44 0.16 -4.32
N VAL A 35 -0.40 0.17 -2.99
CA VAL A 35 -0.87 1.26 -2.13
C VAL A 35 0.19 1.55 -1.08
N GLY A 36 0.48 2.83 -0.84
CA GLY A 36 1.50 3.24 0.12
C GLY A 36 2.71 3.87 -0.54
N HIS A 37 3.68 4.19 0.29
CA HIS A 37 4.97 4.67 -0.17
C HIS A 37 6.05 4.13 0.75
N ALA A 38 6.70 3.06 0.30
CA ALA A 38 7.86 2.49 0.98
C ALA A 38 9.13 2.87 0.21
N THR A 39 9.90 3.84 0.72
CA THR A 39 11.26 4.13 0.24
C THR A 39 12.30 3.21 0.88
N LYS A 40 11.97 2.67 2.05
CA LYS A 40 12.76 1.70 2.82
C LYS A 40 11.82 0.71 3.50
N TRP A 41 12.26 -0.52 3.65
CA TRP A 41 11.57 -1.57 4.41
C TRP A 41 12.62 -2.54 4.95
N ASP A 42 12.34 -3.12 6.12
CA ASP A 42 13.21 -4.11 6.76
C ASP A 42 12.76 -5.54 6.40
N GLY A 43 11.52 -5.69 5.95
CA GLY A 43 10.97 -6.97 5.54
C GLY A 43 9.73 -6.85 4.68
N ILE A 44 9.43 -7.96 4.00
CA ILE A 44 8.17 -8.16 3.27
C ILE A 44 7.43 -9.31 3.92
N VAL A 45 6.17 -9.06 4.26
CA VAL A 45 5.25 -10.07 4.78
C VAL A 45 4.32 -10.48 3.65
N PHE A 46 4.19 -11.78 3.39
CA PHE A 46 3.26 -12.29 2.39
C PHE A 46 2.02 -12.89 3.06
N ARG A 47 0.86 -12.61 2.46
CA ARG A 47 -0.40 -13.31 2.70
C ARG A 47 -0.86 -13.89 1.37
N GLY A 48 -1.21 -15.18 1.34
CA GLY A 48 -1.51 -15.90 0.11
C GLY A 48 -0.26 -16.46 -0.58
N SER A 49 -0.37 -16.79 -1.87
CA SER A 49 0.66 -17.48 -2.66
C SER A 49 1.15 -16.63 -3.83
N PRO A 50 2.43 -16.18 -3.80
CA PRO A 50 3.06 -15.54 -4.95
C PRO A 50 3.11 -16.43 -6.19
N GLU A 51 3.30 -17.74 -6.03
CA GLU A 51 3.35 -18.70 -7.13
C GLU A 51 2.01 -18.80 -7.87
N GLU A 52 0.90 -18.76 -7.12
CA GLU A 52 -0.45 -18.78 -7.67
C GLU A 52 -0.94 -17.40 -8.13
N ARG A 53 -0.11 -16.36 -7.99
CA ARG A 53 -0.45 -14.97 -8.34
C ARG A 53 -1.71 -14.49 -7.60
N GLN A 54 -1.86 -14.93 -6.36
CA GLN A 54 -2.95 -14.59 -5.44
C GLN A 54 -2.33 -14.27 -4.09
N PHE A 55 -1.91 -13.02 -3.92
CA PHE A 55 -1.19 -12.62 -2.72
C PHE A 55 -1.34 -11.14 -2.40
N ILE A 56 -0.95 -10.80 -1.18
CA ILE A 56 -0.62 -9.46 -0.73
C ILE A 56 0.80 -9.50 -0.15
N ALA A 57 1.64 -8.59 -0.61
CA ALA A 57 2.99 -8.33 -0.13
C ALA A 57 2.98 -7.02 0.66
N PHE A 58 3.10 -7.11 1.97
CA PHE A 58 3.17 -5.98 2.88
C PHE A 58 4.62 -5.57 3.10
N TYR A 59 4.95 -4.32 2.80
CA TYR A 59 6.26 -3.73 3.07
C TYR A 59 6.25 -3.18 4.49
N VAL A 60 7.13 -3.72 5.33
CA VAL A 60 7.17 -3.44 6.77
C VAL A 60 8.48 -2.77 7.13
N GLN A 61 8.40 -1.73 7.97
CA GLN A 61 9.55 -1.08 8.57
C GLN A 61 9.26 -0.82 10.04
N ASP A 62 10.18 -1.18 10.94
CA ASP A 62 10.01 -1.06 12.39
C ASP A 62 8.70 -1.69 12.90
N GLY A 63 8.31 -2.83 12.32
CA GLY A 63 7.05 -3.52 12.65
C GLY A 63 5.77 -2.83 12.19
N ARG A 64 5.87 -1.76 11.39
CA ARG A 64 4.72 -0.99 10.87
C ARG A 64 4.56 -1.15 9.37
N LEU A 65 3.31 -1.16 8.92
CA LEU A 65 2.98 -1.16 7.50
C LEU A 65 3.40 0.17 6.84
N ARG A 66 4.11 0.08 5.71
CA ARG A 66 4.51 1.24 4.90
C ARG A 66 3.87 1.26 3.52
N ALA A 67 3.68 0.10 2.93
CA ALA A 67 3.00 -0.09 1.66
C ALA A 67 2.53 -1.54 1.51
N ALA A 68 1.66 -1.79 0.54
CA ALA A 68 1.28 -3.13 0.12
C ALA A 68 1.21 -3.22 -1.40
N ALA A 69 1.55 -4.40 -1.93
CA ALA A 69 1.30 -4.78 -3.31
C ALA A 69 0.42 -6.04 -3.32
N GLY A 70 -0.69 -6.04 -4.05
CA GLY A 70 -1.64 -7.15 -4.04
C GLY A 70 -2.15 -7.51 -5.42
N MET A 71 -2.43 -8.79 -5.61
CA MET A 71 -2.98 -9.36 -6.83
C MET A 71 -4.18 -10.24 -6.49
N LYS A 72 -5.32 -10.00 -7.15
CA LYS A 72 -6.61 -10.69 -6.89
C LYS A 72 -7.12 -10.55 -5.44
N HIS A 73 -6.74 -9.45 -4.77
CA HIS A 73 -7.12 -9.10 -3.40
C HIS A 73 -7.73 -7.68 -3.33
N ASP A 74 -8.57 -7.31 -4.30
CA ASP A 74 -8.99 -5.91 -4.48
C ASP A 74 -9.64 -5.30 -3.23
N ARG A 75 -10.52 -6.03 -2.55
CA ARG A 75 -11.19 -5.57 -1.32
C ARG A 75 -10.21 -5.35 -0.16
N ASP A 76 -9.24 -6.26 -0.02
CA ASP A 76 -8.21 -6.14 1.00
C ASP A 76 -7.28 -4.98 0.71
N MET A 77 -6.94 -4.75 -0.57
CA MET A 77 -6.11 -3.62 -1.00
C MET A 77 -6.79 -2.28 -0.75
N ASP A 78 -8.10 -2.19 -0.94
CA ASP A 78 -8.86 -0.99 -0.58
C ASP A 78 -8.88 -0.79 0.94
N ALA A 79 -9.08 -1.85 1.73
CA ALA A 79 -8.99 -1.77 3.19
C ALA A 79 -7.60 -1.33 3.68
N ILE A 80 -6.53 -1.79 3.02
CA ILE A 80 -5.15 -1.41 3.33
C ILE A 80 -4.89 0.07 3.04
N GLU A 81 -5.49 0.65 2.00
CA GLU A 81 -5.43 2.11 1.76
C GLU A 81 -5.97 2.88 2.97
N PHE A 82 -7.13 2.49 3.49
CA PHE A 82 -7.72 3.09 4.70
C PHE A 82 -6.81 2.93 5.92
N ILE A 83 -6.27 1.72 6.14
CA ILE A 83 -5.33 1.44 7.24
C ILE A 83 -4.09 2.34 7.17
N LEU A 84 -3.53 2.52 5.97
CA LEU A 84 -2.36 3.39 5.74
C LEU A 84 -2.70 4.86 5.94
N ARG A 85 -3.85 5.32 5.42
CA ARG A 85 -4.30 6.71 5.52
C ARG A 85 -4.59 7.11 6.95
N ASP A 86 -5.31 6.27 7.68
CA ASP A 86 -5.75 6.53 9.05
C ASP A 86 -4.69 6.07 10.09
N ARG A 87 -3.56 5.52 9.62
CA ARG A 87 -2.41 5.06 10.42
C ARG A 87 -2.78 4.04 11.50
N LEU A 88 -3.68 3.12 11.17
CA LEU A 88 -4.11 2.07 12.10
C LEU A 88 -2.96 1.08 12.38
N PRO A 89 -2.78 0.66 13.64
CA PRO A 89 -1.70 -0.24 14.02
C PRO A 89 -1.98 -1.69 13.57
N LEU A 90 -1.59 -2.01 12.34
CA LEU A 90 -1.59 -3.38 11.82
C LEU A 90 -0.24 -4.05 12.10
N THR A 91 -0.22 -5.17 12.83
CA THR A 91 1.03 -5.89 13.17
C THR A 91 1.42 -6.90 12.08
N PRO A 92 2.71 -7.29 11.98
CA PRO A 92 3.14 -8.32 11.04
C PRO A 92 2.44 -9.67 11.22
N GLU A 93 2.05 -10.03 12.44
CA GLU A 93 1.30 -11.25 12.74
C GLU A 93 -0.10 -11.19 12.14
N GLN A 94 -0.79 -10.06 12.33
CA GLN A 94 -2.09 -9.81 11.70
C GLN A 94 -1.97 -9.79 10.17
N MET A 95 -0.91 -9.19 9.61
CA MET A 95 -0.67 -9.20 8.16
C MET A 95 -0.52 -10.62 7.60
N ARG A 96 0.19 -11.52 8.31
CA ARG A 96 0.37 -12.93 7.89
C ARG A 96 -0.89 -13.76 8.02
N ASP A 97 -1.73 -13.48 9.02
CA ASP A 97 -2.89 -14.32 9.32
C ASP A 97 -3.97 -14.20 8.22
N PRO A 98 -4.26 -15.28 7.47
CA PRO A 98 -5.31 -15.27 6.45
C PRO A 98 -6.71 -15.14 7.03
N SER A 99 -6.91 -15.43 8.32
CA SER A 99 -8.21 -15.30 9.01
C SER A 99 -8.47 -13.89 9.52
N PHE A 100 -7.46 -13.02 9.51
CA PHE A 100 -7.61 -11.64 9.96
C PHE A 100 -8.34 -10.79 8.90
N ASP A 101 -9.55 -10.34 9.24
CA ASP A 101 -10.40 -9.52 8.38
C ASP A 101 -9.93 -8.06 8.33
N LEU A 102 -9.17 -7.74 7.27
CA LEU A 102 -8.65 -6.40 7.01
C LEU A 102 -9.77 -5.37 6.78
N VAL A 103 -10.89 -5.80 6.16
CA VAL A 103 -12.00 -4.91 5.83
C VAL A 103 -12.75 -4.51 7.08
N ALA A 104 -13.04 -5.47 7.96
CA ALA A 104 -13.66 -5.19 9.26
C ALA A 104 -12.75 -4.32 10.13
N TYR A 105 -11.44 -4.58 10.13
CA TYR A 105 -10.46 -3.79 10.87
C TYR A 105 -10.42 -2.32 10.40
N ALA A 106 -10.36 -2.08 9.08
CA ALA A 106 -10.34 -0.73 8.52
C ALA A 106 -11.62 0.08 8.84
N ARG A 107 -12.77 -0.58 8.99
CA ARG A 107 -14.05 0.07 9.30
C ARG A 107 -14.14 0.63 10.72
N GLN A 108 -13.29 0.18 11.65
CA GLN A 108 -13.31 0.63 13.05
C GLN A 108 -12.85 2.09 13.23
N SER A 109 -12.22 2.67 12.20
CA SER A 109 -11.73 4.06 12.22
C SER A 109 -12.77 5.10 11.79
N ARG A 110 -14.04 4.70 11.59
CA ARG A 110 -15.14 5.59 11.23
C ARG A 110 -16.00 5.98 12.41
#